data_AF-A0A9W6HZP2-F1
#
_entry.id   AF-A0A9W6HZP2-F1
#
_cell.length_a   1.000
_cell.length_b   1.000
_cell.length_c   1.000
_cell.angle_alpha   90.00
_cell.angle_beta   90.00
_cell.angle_gamma   90.00
#
_symmetry.space_group_name_H-M   'P 1'
#
loop_
_entity.id
_entity.type
_entity.pdbx_description
1 polymer ?
#
loop_
_entity_poly.entity_id
_entity_poly.type
_entity_poly.pdbx_seq_one_letter_code
_entity_poly.pdbx_strand_id
1 'polypeptide(L)'
;MNEEPLFLRPDTIIEPLANRFYATMYATAPIMAAMNLAFRNIPMLESYLASPEWHFAAARDPKFRGGFFVNIEEKRKNEVEALLAAIRRDRADMIRFAEAIAEAEKIVREEATGYDLRPLYPKLPPELSGLVEIAYDTGNAASLHFLEPLAYKSKAFAEDCQSVQISVETGIERPFVMSTPRLPSPDVLELDIPFRHPGLEALFQSRIRPTTLAALREALELGDAEAGRLADLLVPEPALATDRHIAAGARIRYWGHACLLMQTPDVAIMTDPFISADTSATGRYTYNDLPDHLDYVLITHGHSDHLVPETLLQLRGRVGTFIVPRTSRGNLCDPSLALYLRTLGLPAIEADDFDEVEFPGGKIVSTPFFGEHADLDIRAKSTYWINLGGKSIWVGADSSGLDPGLYRYIRRHLGAVNIAFLGMECDGAPLNWQYQPFITKPLPKKMSDSRKMSGSNAEQASAIVTELGAEEAYIYAMGEESWLGHVMATSYNEDSYQLQQIAEFEAWCSNKGVKAAHLLDQHEWHWSS
;
A
#
# COMPACT_ATOMS: atom_id res chain seq x y z
N MET A 1 -28.43 26.91 17.63
CA MET A 1 -27.98 25.52 17.42
C MET A 1 -26.63 25.44 18.10
N ASN A 2 -26.43 24.47 19.01
CA ASN A 2 -25.23 24.43 19.85
C ASN A 2 -23.96 24.37 18.97
N GLU A 3 -23.13 25.40 19.11
CA GLU A 3 -21.79 25.57 18.52
C GLU A 3 -20.73 24.85 19.37
N GLU A 4 -21.08 23.74 20.01
CA GLU A 4 -20.13 23.02 20.86
C GLU A 4 -19.04 22.39 19.97
N PRO A 5 -17.76 22.58 20.30
CA PRO A 5 -16.67 21.99 19.54
C PRO A 5 -16.74 20.47 19.65
N LEU A 6 -16.62 19.80 18.50
CA LEU A 6 -16.58 18.35 18.38
C LEU A 6 -15.31 17.91 17.66
N PHE A 7 -14.92 16.67 17.89
CA PHE A 7 -13.76 16.02 17.30
C PHE A 7 -14.16 14.64 16.77
N LEU A 8 -13.44 14.16 15.74
CA LEU A 8 -13.63 12.80 15.27
C LEU A 8 -13.17 11.81 16.35
N ARG A 9 -14.00 10.80 16.59
CA ARG A 9 -13.65 9.70 17.50
C ARG A 9 -12.31 9.06 17.14
N PRO A 10 -11.45 8.76 18.12
CA PRO A 10 -10.13 8.17 17.89
C PRO A 10 -10.15 6.84 17.15
N ASP A 11 -11.13 6.01 17.48
CA ASP A 11 -11.35 4.67 16.95
C ASP A 11 -12.09 4.66 15.60
N THR A 12 -12.32 5.81 14.98
CA THR A 12 -12.92 5.85 13.63
C THR A 12 -11.94 5.27 12.60
N ILE A 13 -12.44 4.42 11.70
CA ILE A 13 -11.72 3.89 10.53
C ILE A 13 -12.47 4.20 9.24
N ILE A 14 -11.77 4.10 8.11
CA ILE A 14 -12.33 4.29 6.78
C ILE A 14 -11.90 3.15 5.86
N GLU A 15 -12.86 2.46 5.26
CA GLU A 15 -12.60 1.53 4.17
C GLU A 15 -12.84 2.24 2.84
N PRO A 16 -11.79 2.57 2.06
CA PRO A 16 -11.97 3.06 0.71
C PRO A 16 -12.35 1.92 -0.23
N LEU A 17 -13.32 2.16 -1.10
CA LEU A 17 -13.90 1.14 -1.96
C LEU A 17 -13.91 1.59 -3.43
N ALA A 18 -13.59 0.65 -4.33
CA ALA A 18 -13.76 0.78 -5.76
C ALA A 18 -14.65 -0.36 -6.25
N ASN A 19 -15.80 -0.05 -6.83
CA ASN A 19 -16.83 -1.05 -7.17
C ASN A 19 -17.20 -1.96 -5.98
N ARG A 20 -17.25 -1.38 -4.77
CA ARG A 20 -17.48 -2.07 -3.49
C ARG A 20 -16.35 -3.00 -3.02
N PHE A 21 -15.22 -3.09 -3.70
CA PHE A 21 -14.03 -3.83 -3.22
C PHE A 21 -13.04 -2.89 -2.53
N TYR A 22 -12.28 -3.40 -1.56
CA TYR A 22 -11.22 -2.62 -0.89
C TYR A 22 -10.23 -2.03 -1.93
N ALA A 23 -10.06 -0.71 -1.89
CA ALA A 23 -9.50 0.07 -2.98
C ALA A 23 -7.97 0.17 -2.93
N THR A 24 -7.28 -0.97 -3.04
CA THR A 24 -5.82 -0.97 -3.26
C THR A 24 -5.45 -0.17 -4.52
N MET A 25 -4.17 0.16 -4.71
CA MET A 25 -3.70 0.79 -5.94
C MET A 25 -4.14 -0.01 -7.19
N TYR A 26 -4.06 -1.34 -7.14
CA TYR A 26 -4.46 -2.22 -8.24
C TYR A 26 -5.98 -2.31 -8.46
N ALA A 27 -6.79 -1.70 -7.60
CA ALA A 27 -8.24 -1.55 -7.77
C ALA A 27 -8.63 -0.15 -8.25
N THR A 28 -7.67 0.77 -8.38
CA THR A 28 -7.94 2.22 -8.60
C THR A 28 -7.10 2.85 -9.72
N ALA A 29 -5.84 2.44 -9.90
CA ALA A 29 -5.04 2.84 -11.06
C ALA A 29 -5.70 2.28 -12.34
N PRO A 30 -6.05 3.11 -13.34
CA PRO A 30 -7.09 2.79 -14.33
C PRO A 30 -6.83 1.51 -15.13
N ILE A 31 -5.59 1.29 -15.54
CA ILE A 31 -5.20 0.12 -16.32
C ILE A 31 -5.31 -1.15 -15.45
N MET A 32 -4.70 -1.13 -14.27
CA MET A 32 -4.65 -2.26 -13.36
C MET A 32 -6.02 -2.54 -12.74
N ALA A 33 -6.79 -1.50 -12.42
CA ALA A 33 -8.15 -1.59 -11.95
C ALA A 33 -9.03 -2.32 -12.97
N ALA A 34 -8.92 -1.98 -14.26
CA ALA A 34 -9.69 -2.64 -15.31
C ALA A 34 -9.35 -4.14 -15.38
N MET A 35 -8.05 -4.46 -15.41
CA MET A 35 -7.57 -5.85 -15.43
C MET A 35 -8.02 -6.63 -14.19
N ASN A 36 -7.92 -6.04 -13.00
CA ASN A 36 -8.32 -6.66 -11.74
C ASN A 36 -9.83 -6.90 -11.68
N LEU A 37 -10.64 -5.91 -12.10
CA LEU A 37 -12.09 -6.06 -12.15
C LEU A 37 -12.51 -7.20 -13.08
N ALA A 38 -11.97 -7.22 -14.31
CA ALA A 38 -12.34 -8.18 -15.35
C ALA A 38 -11.80 -9.59 -15.07
N PHE A 39 -10.55 -9.72 -14.61
CA PHE A 39 -9.85 -11.00 -14.54
C PHE A 39 -9.67 -11.55 -13.12
N ARG A 40 -10.12 -10.83 -12.09
CA ARG A 40 -10.15 -11.31 -10.70
C ARG A 40 -11.49 -11.10 -10.02
N ASN A 41 -11.98 -9.86 -9.90
CA ASN A 41 -13.17 -9.62 -9.08
C ASN A 41 -14.42 -10.27 -9.68
N ILE A 42 -14.68 -10.09 -10.98
CA ILE A 42 -15.83 -10.72 -11.65
C ILE A 42 -15.77 -12.25 -11.57
N PRO A 43 -14.68 -12.94 -11.98
CA PRO A 43 -14.58 -14.40 -11.84
C PRO A 43 -14.71 -14.90 -10.40
N MET A 44 -14.20 -14.14 -9.43
CA MET A 44 -14.33 -14.49 -8.01
C MET A 44 -15.78 -14.42 -7.53
N LEU A 45 -16.54 -13.40 -7.94
CA LEU A 45 -17.97 -13.30 -7.64
C LEU A 45 -18.77 -14.43 -8.32
N GLU A 46 -18.44 -14.79 -9.56
CA GLU A 46 -19.06 -15.92 -10.27
C GLU A 46 -18.80 -17.24 -9.55
N SER A 47 -17.55 -17.48 -9.13
CA SER A 47 -17.17 -18.65 -8.33
C SER A 47 -17.96 -18.70 -7.02
N TYR A 48 -18.09 -17.56 -6.32
CA TYR A 48 -18.89 -17.47 -5.11
C TYR A 48 -20.36 -17.82 -5.37
N LEU A 49 -21.00 -17.24 -6.40
CA LEU A 49 -22.41 -17.47 -6.69
C LEU A 49 -22.70 -18.94 -7.07
N ALA A 50 -21.70 -19.65 -7.60
CA ALA A 50 -21.77 -21.08 -7.87
C ALA A 50 -21.64 -21.94 -6.60
N SER A 51 -20.93 -21.49 -5.56
CA SER A 51 -20.72 -22.25 -4.31
C SER A 51 -20.53 -21.36 -3.06
N PRO A 52 -21.58 -20.65 -2.58
CA PRO A 52 -21.46 -19.66 -1.51
C PRO A 52 -20.98 -20.23 -0.17
N GLU A 53 -21.52 -21.38 0.24
CA GLU A 53 -21.16 -22.03 1.51
C GLU A 53 -19.67 -22.38 1.57
N TRP A 54 -19.09 -22.85 0.46
CA TRP A 54 -17.68 -23.21 0.38
C TRP A 54 -16.78 -21.97 0.48
N HIS A 55 -17.10 -20.89 -0.24
CA HIS A 55 -16.37 -19.62 -0.13
C HIS A 55 -16.43 -19.07 1.29
N PHE A 56 -17.61 -19.07 1.92
CA PHE A 56 -17.80 -18.56 3.28
C PHE A 56 -17.02 -19.38 4.32
N ALA A 57 -17.04 -20.71 4.19
CA ALA A 57 -16.27 -21.60 5.06
C ALA A 57 -14.75 -21.43 4.85
N ALA A 58 -14.29 -21.41 3.59
CA ALA A 58 -12.88 -21.26 3.25
C ALA A 58 -12.31 -19.91 3.72
N ALA A 59 -13.05 -18.82 3.58
CA ALA A 59 -12.63 -17.49 4.04
C ALA A 59 -12.41 -17.40 5.56
N ARG A 60 -12.91 -18.37 6.33
CA ARG A 60 -12.82 -18.43 7.80
C ARG A 60 -11.91 -19.55 8.29
N ASP A 61 -11.39 -20.38 7.39
CA ASP A 61 -10.40 -21.42 7.74
C ASP A 61 -9.00 -20.77 7.76
N PRO A 62 -8.27 -20.81 8.89
CA PRO A 62 -6.92 -20.28 8.98
C PRO A 62 -5.95 -20.84 7.92
N LYS A 63 -6.18 -22.06 7.39
CA LYS A 63 -5.36 -22.66 6.32
C LYS A 63 -5.48 -21.95 4.97
N PHE A 64 -6.58 -21.23 4.76
CA PHE A 64 -6.90 -20.54 3.52
C PHE A 64 -6.86 -19.02 3.69
N ARG A 65 -6.31 -18.54 4.82
CA ARG A 65 -6.12 -17.13 5.10
C ARG A 65 -5.34 -16.47 3.96
N GLY A 66 -5.80 -15.30 3.51
CA GLY A 66 -5.24 -14.59 2.35
C GLY A 66 -5.66 -15.15 0.99
N GLY A 67 -6.45 -16.23 0.96
CA GLY A 67 -7.06 -16.74 -0.27
C GLY A 67 -8.20 -15.84 -0.77
N PHE A 68 -8.45 -15.89 -2.08
CA PHE A 68 -9.51 -15.13 -2.74
C PHE A 68 -10.89 -15.80 -2.58
N PHE A 69 -11.35 -15.90 -1.34
CA PHE A 69 -12.66 -16.42 -0.96
C PHE A 69 -13.57 -15.30 -0.46
N VAL A 70 -14.81 -15.27 -0.94
CA VAL A 70 -15.78 -14.21 -0.62
C VAL A 70 -16.40 -14.52 0.73
N ASN A 71 -16.20 -13.62 1.69
CA ASN A 71 -16.63 -13.81 3.07
C ASN A 71 -18.06 -13.29 3.33
N ILE A 72 -19.03 -13.74 2.53
CA ILE A 72 -20.45 -13.33 2.63
C ILE A 72 -21.33 -14.55 2.81
N GLU A 73 -22.17 -14.56 3.85
CA GLU A 73 -23.13 -15.64 4.10
C GLU A 73 -24.11 -15.82 2.93
N GLU A 74 -24.47 -17.07 2.63
CA GLU A 74 -25.38 -17.39 1.51
C GLU A 74 -26.73 -16.66 1.60
N LYS A 75 -27.22 -16.33 2.80
CA LYS A 75 -28.47 -15.56 2.98
C LYS A 75 -28.44 -14.18 2.29
N ARG A 76 -27.25 -13.64 2.03
CA ARG A 76 -27.02 -12.36 1.32
C ARG A 76 -26.61 -12.55 -0.14
N LYS A 77 -26.67 -13.78 -0.68
CA LYS A 77 -26.28 -14.11 -2.07
C LYS A 77 -26.93 -13.20 -3.10
N ASN A 78 -28.22 -12.87 -2.94
CA ASN A 78 -28.96 -12.02 -3.89
C ASN A 78 -28.37 -10.61 -3.99
N GLU A 79 -27.77 -10.09 -2.91
CA GLU A 79 -27.09 -8.79 -2.95
C GLU A 79 -25.78 -8.88 -3.75
N VAL A 80 -25.07 -10.00 -3.66
CA VAL A 80 -23.86 -10.26 -4.46
C VAL A 80 -24.21 -10.45 -5.95
N GLU A 81 -25.31 -11.14 -6.25
CA GLU A 81 -25.82 -11.28 -7.62
C GLU A 81 -26.22 -9.92 -8.21
N ALA A 82 -26.91 -9.08 -7.44
CA ALA A 82 -27.27 -7.73 -7.84
C ALA A 82 -26.02 -6.85 -8.05
N LEU A 83 -25.02 -6.96 -7.18
CA LEU A 83 -23.73 -6.27 -7.32
C LEU A 83 -23.02 -6.68 -8.60
N LEU A 84 -22.90 -7.99 -8.88
CA LEU A 84 -22.27 -8.48 -10.11
C LEU A 84 -23.01 -7.98 -11.36
N ALA A 85 -24.35 -7.99 -11.35
CA ALA A 85 -25.15 -7.47 -12.45
C ALA A 85 -24.93 -5.96 -12.65
N ALA A 86 -24.86 -5.18 -11.57
CA ALA A 86 -24.57 -3.76 -11.61
C ALA A 86 -23.17 -3.47 -12.17
N ILE A 87 -22.13 -4.19 -11.68
CA ILE A 87 -20.76 -4.07 -12.20
C ILE A 87 -20.73 -4.33 -13.71
N ARG A 88 -21.35 -5.41 -14.19
CA ARG A 88 -21.36 -5.75 -15.63
C ARG A 88 -22.03 -4.68 -16.49
N ARG A 89 -23.09 -4.04 -15.96
CA ARG A 89 -23.81 -2.97 -16.65
C ARG A 89 -23.04 -1.66 -16.62
N ASP A 90 -22.62 -1.22 -15.44
CA ASP A 90 -22.11 0.13 -15.19
C ASP A 90 -20.61 0.26 -15.48
N ARG A 91 -19.89 -0.86 -15.54
CA ARG A 91 -18.45 -0.93 -15.85
C ARG A 91 -18.14 -1.65 -17.16
N ALA A 92 -19.13 -1.72 -18.07
CA ALA A 92 -18.96 -2.37 -19.36
C ALA A 92 -17.78 -1.80 -20.17
N ASP A 93 -17.54 -0.48 -20.12
CA ASP A 93 -16.42 0.17 -20.81
C ASP A 93 -15.06 -0.24 -20.21
N MET A 94 -14.98 -0.35 -18.89
CA MET A 94 -13.78 -0.77 -18.16
C MET A 94 -13.46 -2.26 -18.41
N ILE A 95 -14.48 -3.10 -18.50
CA ILE A 95 -14.34 -4.53 -18.86
C ILE A 95 -13.82 -4.66 -20.29
N ARG A 96 -14.41 -3.95 -21.26
CA ARG A 96 -13.94 -3.96 -22.66
C ARG A 96 -12.51 -3.45 -22.78
N PHE A 97 -12.12 -2.44 -21.99
CA PHE A 97 -10.75 -1.96 -21.94
C PHE A 97 -9.76 -3.04 -21.48
N ALA A 98 -10.11 -3.84 -20.45
CA ALA A 98 -9.27 -4.96 -20.00
C ALA A 98 -9.16 -6.08 -21.06
N GLU A 99 -10.26 -6.41 -21.72
CA GLU A 99 -10.27 -7.37 -22.83
C GLU A 99 -9.40 -6.90 -24.00
N ALA A 100 -9.48 -5.61 -24.34
CA ALA A 100 -8.66 -4.97 -25.36
C ALA A 100 -7.16 -5.02 -25.02
N ILE A 101 -6.77 -4.86 -23.74
CA ILE A 101 -5.38 -5.03 -23.29
C ILE A 101 -4.91 -6.45 -23.58
N ALA A 102 -5.68 -7.46 -23.16
CA ALA A 102 -5.32 -8.86 -23.35
C ALA A 102 -5.20 -9.23 -24.86
N GLU A 103 -6.10 -8.69 -25.69
CA GLU A 103 -6.05 -8.85 -27.14
C GLU A 103 -4.83 -8.15 -27.76
N ALA A 104 -4.53 -6.91 -27.38
CA ALA A 104 -3.38 -6.18 -27.87
C ALA A 104 -2.04 -6.86 -27.51
N GLU A 105 -1.89 -7.32 -26.26
CA GLU A 105 -0.74 -8.11 -25.82
C GLU A 105 -0.56 -9.39 -26.65
N LYS A 106 -1.67 -10.01 -27.07
CA LYS A 106 -1.64 -11.15 -27.98
C LYS A 106 -1.18 -10.75 -29.38
N ILE A 107 -1.74 -9.68 -29.96
CA ILE A 107 -1.35 -9.17 -31.29
C ILE A 107 0.14 -8.83 -31.33
N VAL A 108 0.63 -8.06 -30.34
CA VAL A 108 2.05 -7.68 -30.27
C VAL A 108 2.93 -8.93 -30.21
N ARG A 109 2.60 -9.89 -29.33
CA ARG A 109 3.38 -11.12 -29.18
C ARG A 109 3.41 -12.00 -30.44
N GLU A 110 2.31 -12.06 -31.20
CA GLU A 110 2.18 -12.95 -32.36
C GLU A 110 2.68 -12.31 -33.66
N GLU A 111 2.60 -10.99 -33.81
CA GLU A 111 2.85 -10.31 -35.08
C GLU A 111 4.12 -9.43 -35.10
N ALA A 112 4.62 -8.96 -33.94
CA ALA A 112 5.84 -8.16 -33.87
C ALA A 112 7.09 -9.04 -34.02
N THR A 113 7.53 -9.21 -35.27
CA THR A 113 8.57 -10.19 -35.68
C THR A 113 9.93 -9.57 -35.97
N GLY A 114 10.21 -8.37 -35.46
CA GLY A 114 11.44 -7.60 -35.66
C GLY A 114 11.38 -6.57 -36.81
N TYR A 115 10.27 -6.51 -37.54
CA TYR A 115 10.01 -5.49 -38.55
C TYR A 115 9.32 -4.26 -37.93
N ASP A 116 9.20 -3.21 -38.75
CA ASP A 116 8.45 -1.99 -38.44
C ASP A 116 7.08 -2.27 -37.79
N LEU A 117 6.82 -1.61 -36.66
CA LEU A 117 5.62 -1.79 -35.83
C LEU A 117 4.43 -0.95 -36.30
N ARG A 118 4.63 0.05 -37.19
CA ARG A 118 3.54 0.92 -37.69
C ARG A 118 2.32 0.15 -38.24
N PRO A 119 2.48 -0.96 -38.98
CA PRO A 119 1.35 -1.75 -39.47
C PRO A 119 0.50 -2.44 -38.38
N LEU A 120 1.00 -2.53 -37.14
CA LEU A 120 0.24 -3.12 -36.02
C LEU A 120 -0.75 -2.12 -35.41
N TYR A 121 -0.47 -0.81 -35.44
CA TYR A 121 -1.34 0.19 -34.81
C TYR A 121 -2.80 0.15 -35.29
N PRO A 122 -3.11 0.03 -36.60
CA PRO A 122 -4.49 -0.10 -37.05
C PRO A 122 -5.18 -1.42 -36.68
N LYS A 123 -4.42 -2.42 -36.19
CA LYS A 123 -4.94 -3.72 -35.73
C LYS A 123 -5.23 -3.74 -34.24
N LEU A 124 -4.68 -2.80 -33.47
CA LEU A 124 -4.95 -2.72 -32.04
C LEU A 124 -6.44 -2.40 -31.80
N PRO A 125 -7.03 -2.91 -30.72
CA PRO A 125 -8.40 -2.58 -30.35
C PRO A 125 -8.60 -1.06 -30.18
N PRO A 126 -9.75 -0.51 -30.65
CA PRO A 126 -10.01 0.92 -30.63
C PRO A 126 -10.04 1.51 -29.20
N GLU A 127 -10.33 0.70 -28.18
CA GLU A 127 -10.29 1.07 -26.77
C GLU A 127 -8.90 1.54 -26.31
N LEU A 128 -7.82 1.12 -26.98
CA LEU A 128 -6.44 1.52 -26.68
C LEU A 128 -5.95 2.69 -27.53
N SER A 129 -6.78 3.21 -28.44
CA SER A 129 -6.38 4.23 -29.40
C SER A 129 -5.80 5.48 -28.71
N GLY A 130 -4.52 5.74 -28.95
CA GLY A 130 -3.80 6.89 -28.37
C GLY A 130 -3.37 6.71 -26.90
N LEU A 131 -3.57 5.53 -26.32
CA LEU A 131 -3.22 5.21 -24.94
C LEU A 131 -1.99 4.29 -24.82
N VAL A 132 -1.46 3.79 -25.94
CA VAL A 132 -0.37 2.82 -25.97
C VAL A 132 0.68 3.13 -27.03
N GLU A 133 1.90 2.73 -26.75
CA GLU A 133 3.05 2.67 -27.66
C GLU A 133 3.54 1.22 -27.74
N ILE A 134 3.84 0.72 -28.94
CA ILE A 134 4.51 -0.57 -29.13
C ILE A 134 5.98 -0.31 -29.37
N ALA A 135 6.87 -0.99 -28.65
CA ALA A 135 8.33 -0.87 -28.79
C ALA A 135 9.01 -2.24 -28.83
N TYR A 136 10.22 -2.29 -29.38
CA TYR A 136 11.16 -3.39 -29.16
C TYR A 136 12.20 -2.99 -28.11
N ASP A 137 12.59 -3.94 -27.27
CA ASP A 137 13.79 -3.79 -26.44
C ASP A 137 15.09 -4.01 -27.25
N THR A 138 16.23 -3.91 -26.57
CA THR A 138 17.55 -4.15 -27.20
C THR A 138 17.80 -5.60 -27.60
N GLY A 139 16.98 -6.55 -27.12
CA GLY A 139 16.96 -7.95 -27.53
C GLY A 139 16.00 -8.24 -28.68
N ASN A 140 15.33 -7.21 -29.23
CA ASN A 140 14.31 -7.31 -30.26
C ASN A 140 13.03 -8.06 -29.81
N ALA A 141 12.72 -8.05 -28.50
CA ALA A 141 11.44 -8.48 -27.97
C ALA A 141 10.46 -7.31 -27.94
N ALA A 142 9.25 -7.51 -28.48
CA ALA A 142 8.23 -6.47 -28.50
C ALA A 142 7.40 -6.43 -27.23
N SER A 143 7.01 -5.23 -26.80
CA SER A 143 6.15 -4.97 -25.66
C SER A 143 5.18 -3.84 -25.93
N LEU A 144 4.05 -3.87 -25.21
CA LEU A 144 3.05 -2.82 -25.18
C LEU A 144 3.32 -1.91 -23.97
N HIS A 145 3.45 -0.61 -24.21
CA HIS A 145 3.69 0.41 -23.19
C HIS A 145 2.49 1.34 -23.08
N PHE A 146 2.02 1.58 -21.86
CA PHE A 146 0.84 2.41 -21.60
C PHE A 146 1.21 3.86 -21.30
N LEU A 147 0.48 4.79 -21.91
CA LEU A 147 0.53 6.22 -21.59
C LEU A 147 -0.39 6.49 -20.39
N GLU A 148 0.02 6.05 -19.21
CA GLU A 148 -0.78 6.08 -17.98
C GLU A 148 -1.42 7.45 -17.64
N PRO A 149 -0.74 8.61 -17.78
CA PRO A 149 -1.38 9.91 -17.58
C PRO A 149 -2.61 10.13 -18.46
N LEU A 150 -2.63 9.60 -19.68
CA LEU A 150 -3.77 9.67 -20.58
C LEU A 150 -4.88 8.70 -20.16
N ALA A 151 -4.53 7.52 -19.63
CA ALA A 151 -5.49 6.58 -19.09
C ALA A 151 -6.31 7.20 -17.95
N TYR A 152 -5.67 7.99 -17.07
CA TYR A 152 -6.34 8.79 -16.03
C TYR A 152 -7.29 9.88 -16.56
N LYS A 153 -7.19 10.26 -17.84
CA LYS A 153 -8.09 11.21 -18.51
C LYS A 153 -9.11 10.52 -19.42
N SER A 154 -9.04 9.20 -19.54
CA SER A 154 -9.90 8.40 -20.39
C SER A 154 -11.10 7.84 -19.60
N LYS A 155 -12.00 7.13 -20.28
CA LYS A 155 -13.10 6.40 -19.64
C LYS A 155 -12.64 5.21 -18.79
N ALA A 156 -11.38 4.81 -18.88
CA ALA A 156 -10.83 3.76 -18.02
C ALA A 156 -10.65 4.22 -16.56
N PHE A 157 -10.63 5.54 -16.30
CA PHE A 157 -10.64 6.09 -14.96
C PHE A 157 -12.03 6.62 -14.61
N ALA A 158 -12.65 6.02 -13.60
CA ALA A 158 -14.03 6.28 -13.20
C ALA A 158 -14.08 6.63 -11.71
N GLU A 159 -14.33 7.90 -11.37
CA GLU A 159 -14.48 8.32 -9.97
C GLU A 159 -15.84 7.95 -9.38
N ASP A 160 -16.85 7.74 -10.22
CA ASP A 160 -18.19 7.28 -9.83
C ASP A 160 -18.21 5.80 -9.38
N CYS A 161 -17.08 5.10 -9.46
CA CYS A 161 -16.91 3.78 -8.85
C CYS A 161 -16.33 3.82 -7.44
N GLN A 162 -15.88 5.00 -6.99
CA GLN A 162 -15.30 5.19 -5.67
C GLN A 162 -16.40 5.45 -4.64
N SER A 163 -16.23 4.88 -3.46
CA SER A 163 -17.06 5.14 -2.29
C SER A 163 -16.25 4.86 -1.04
N VAL A 164 -16.74 5.28 0.13
CA VAL A 164 -16.09 4.97 1.40
C VAL A 164 -17.11 4.43 2.41
N GLN A 165 -16.67 3.53 3.29
CA GLN A 165 -17.41 3.15 4.48
C GLN A 165 -16.64 3.60 5.71
N ILE A 166 -17.29 4.39 6.57
CA ILE A 166 -16.70 4.89 7.81
C ILE A 166 -17.38 4.17 8.97
N SER A 167 -16.58 3.63 9.88
CA SER A 167 -17.05 2.85 11.02
C SER A 167 -16.11 2.99 12.20
N VAL A 168 -16.38 2.24 13.26
CA VAL A 168 -15.57 2.20 14.47
C VAL A 168 -14.73 0.92 14.49
N GLU A 169 -13.45 1.05 14.81
CA GLU A 169 -12.55 -0.06 15.12
C GLU A 169 -13.00 -0.73 16.42
N THR A 170 -13.14 -2.04 16.38
CA THR A 170 -13.68 -2.83 17.49
C THR A 170 -12.60 -3.48 18.34
N GLY A 171 -11.34 -3.43 17.89
CA GLY A 171 -10.22 -4.17 18.50
C GLY A 171 -10.24 -5.67 18.18
N ILE A 172 -11.25 -6.13 17.43
CA ILE A 172 -11.33 -7.49 16.90
C ILE A 172 -10.66 -7.49 15.53
N GLU A 173 -9.77 -8.46 15.31
CA GLU A 173 -9.09 -8.62 14.03
C GLU A 173 -10.08 -8.66 12.86
N ARG A 174 -9.89 -7.74 11.91
CA ARG A 174 -10.69 -7.66 10.69
C ARG A 174 -10.35 -8.84 9.77
N PRO A 175 -11.36 -9.42 9.08
CA PRO A 175 -11.12 -10.47 8.09
C PRO A 175 -10.34 -9.92 6.89
N PHE A 176 -9.70 -10.81 6.13
CA PHE A 176 -9.00 -10.45 4.90
C PHE A 176 -9.89 -9.67 3.92
N VAL A 177 -9.46 -8.47 3.53
CA VAL A 177 -10.33 -7.50 2.86
C VAL A 177 -10.33 -7.58 1.33
N MET A 178 -9.26 -8.10 0.71
CA MET A 178 -9.08 -8.01 -0.73
C MET A 178 -9.99 -8.95 -1.54
N SER A 179 -10.63 -9.92 -0.90
CA SER A 179 -11.47 -10.92 -1.55
C SER A 179 -12.98 -10.72 -1.38
N THR A 180 -13.39 -9.75 -0.56
CA THR A 180 -14.79 -9.63 -0.15
C THR A 180 -15.32 -8.23 -0.46
N PRO A 181 -16.37 -8.09 -1.30
CA PRO A 181 -16.98 -6.79 -1.50
C PRO A 181 -17.72 -6.34 -0.23
N ARG A 182 -17.75 -5.03 0.01
CA ARG A 182 -18.53 -4.41 1.07
C ARG A 182 -19.95 -4.17 0.60
N LEU A 183 -20.87 -4.93 1.18
CA LEU A 183 -22.31 -4.72 1.01
C LEU A 183 -22.79 -3.64 1.99
N PRO A 184 -23.90 -2.95 1.69
CA PRO A 184 -24.51 -2.00 2.62
C PRO A 184 -24.76 -2.63 3.99
N SER A 185 -24.56 -1.83 5.03
CA SER A 185 -24.79 -2.21 6.43
C SER A 185 -25.35 -1.01 7.19
N PRO A 186 -26.33 -1.20 8.10
CA PRO A 186 -26.80 -0.12 8.96
C PRO A 186 -25.74 0.36 9.95
N ASP A 187 -24.66 -0.42 10.14
CA ASP A 187 -23.62 -0.15 11.14
C ASP A 187 -22.50 0.77 10.64
N VAL A 188 -22.51 1.15 9.35
CA VAL A 188 -21.49 2.00 8.74
C VAL A 188 -22.09 3.30 8.21
N LEU A 189 -21.31 4.37 8.20
CA LEU A 189 -21.60 5.56 7.40
C LEU A 189 -21.05 5.32 6.00
N GLU A 190 -21.94 5.03 5.06
CA GLU A 190 -21.60 4.80 3.66
C GLU A 190 -21.72 6.09 2.86
N LEU A 191 -20.68 6.44 2.11
CA LEU A 191 -20.63 7.66 1.30
C LEU A 191 -20.20 7.34 -0.13
N ASP A 192 -21.07 7.61 -1.09
CA ASP A 192 -20.79 7.47 -2.53
C ASP A 192 -20.07 8.74 -3.05
N ILE A 193 -18.89 9.01 -2.51
CA ILE A 193 -18.05 10.17 -2.86
C ILE A 193 -16.66 9.73 -3.35
N PRO A 194 -16.02 10.51 -4.25
CA PRO A 194 -14.67 10.21 -4.69
C PRO A 194 -13.65 10.40 -3.56
N PHE A 195 -12.52 9.69 -3.62
CA PHE A 195 -11.49 9.75 -2.58
C PHE A 195 -10.88 11.14 -2.37
N ARG A 196 -10.86 11.97 -3.42
CA ARG A 196 -10.40 13.37 -3.36
C ARG A 196 -11.44 14.35 -2.81
N HIS A 197 -12.63 13.90 -2.42
CA HIS A 197 -13.69 14.76 -1.90
C HIS A 197 -13.15 15.59 -0.71
N PRO A 198 -13.34 16.92 -0.68
CA PRO A 198 -12.78 17.78 0.36
C PRO A 198 -13.38 17.51 1.75
N GLY A 199 -14.63 17.00 1.81
CA GLY A 199 -15.26 16.60 3.07
C GLY A 199 -14.50 15.52 3.84
N LEU A 200 -13.79 14.61 3.16
CA LEU A 200 -12.96 13.60 3.82
C LEU A 200 -11.77 14.23 4.56
N GLU A 201 -11.15 15.23 3.94
CA GLU A 201 -10.07 15.98 4.59
C GLU A 201 -10.60 16.77 5.79
N ALA A 202 -11.76 17.44 5.66
CA ALA A 202 -12.40 18.12 6.78
C ALA A 202 -12.71 17.15 7.94
N LEU A 203 -13.21 15.95 7.63
CA LEU A 203 -13.50 14.90 8.60
C LEU A 203 -12.23 14.49 9.37
N PHE A 204 -11.14 14.13 8.68
CA PHE A 204 -9.94 13.64 9.35
C PHE A 204 -9.12 14.73 10.04
N GLN A 205 -9.15 15.97 9.53
CA GLN A 205 -8.61 17.13 10.25
C GLN A 205 -9.32 17.36 11.58
N SER A 206 -10.58 16.93 11.70
CA SER A 206 -11.32 17.08 12.95
C SER A 206 -10.85 16.18 14.09
N ARG A 207 -9.86 15.30 13.87
CA ARG A 207 -9.14 14.62 14.95
C ARG A 207 -8.29 15.58 15.78
N ILE A 208 -7.74 16.62 15.13
CA ILE A 208 -6.80 17.57 15.76
C ILE A 208 -7.33 19.01 15.82
N ARG A 209 -8.38 19.34 15.06
CA ARG A 209 -9.01 20.66 15.03
C ARG A 209 -10.49 20.53 15.38
N PRO A 210 -11.04 21.39 16.25
CA PRO A 210 -12.47 21.34 16.56
C PRO A 210 -13.31 21.64 15.31
N THR A 211 -14.47 20.99 15.22
CA THR A 211 -15.49 21.20 14.17
C THR A 211 -16.90 21.19 14.78
N THR A 212 -17.93 21.22 13.95
CA THR A 212 -19.32 20.99 14.36
C THR A 212 -19.98 19.96 13.46
N LEU A 213 -21.04 19.31 13.95
CA LEU A 213 -21.84 18.39 13.14
C LEU A 213 -22.40 19.09 11.89
N ALA A 214 -22.84 20.34 12.02
CA ALA A 214 -23.37 21.12 10.90
C ALA A 214 -22.31 21.36 9.82
N ALA A 215 -21.09 21.75 10.23
CA ALA A 215 -19.99 22.00 9.30
C ALA A 215 -19.55 20.72 8.56
N LEU A 216 -19.42 19.59 9.27
CA LEU A 216 -19.07 18.32 8.62
C LEU A 216 -20.20 17.78 7.74
N ARG A 217 -21.46 17.93 8.16
CA ARG A 217 -22.63 17.60 7.34
C ARG A 217 -22.60 18.37 6.01
N GLU A 218 -22.34 19.67 6.06
CA GLU A 218 -22.21 20.50 4.87
C GLU A 218 -21.00 20.07 4.02
N ALA A 219 -19.83 19.90 4.63
CA ALA A 219 -18.59 19.56 3.92
C ALA A 219 -18.64 18.17 3.25
N LEU A 220 -19.39 17.22 3.80
CA LEU A 220 -19.59 15.87 3.26
C LEU A 220 -20.89 15.76 2.44
N GLU A 221 -21.66 16.84 2.31
CA GLU A 221 -22.92 16.90 1.53
C GLU A 221 -24.00 15.91 2.02
N LEU A 222 -24.10 15.72 3.34
CA LEU A 222 -24.93 14.67 3.94
C LEU A 222 -26.41 15.05 4.12
N GLY A 223 -27.29 14.08 3.88
CA GLY A 223 -28.69 14.07 4.29
C GLY A 223 -28.88 13.87 5.79
N ASP A 224 -30.14 13.89 6.26
CA ASP A 224 -30.44 13.80 7.70
C ASP A 224 -30.03 12.44 8.31
N ALA A 225 -30.21 11.34 7.58
CA ALA A 225 -29.87 10.00 8.07
C ALA A 225 -28.35 9.81 8.24
N GLU A 226 -27.57 10.22 7.24
CA GLU A 226 -26.11 10.17 7.26
C GLU A 226 -25.54 11.12 8.31
N ALA A 227 -26.12 12.32 8.46
CA ALA A 227 -25.75 13.25 9.52
C ALA A 227 -26.00 12.66 10.92
N GLY A 228 -27.07 11.87 11.10
CA GLY A 228 -27.30 11.13 12.33
C GLY A 228 -26.18 10.12 12.64
N ARG A 229 -25.76 9.33 11.64
CA ARG A 229 -24.65 8.38 11.77
C ARG A 229 -23.30 9.08 12.00
N LEU A 230 -23.07 10.21 11.34
CA LEU A 230 -21.89 11.03 11.57
C LEU A 230 -21.84 11.55 13.01
N ALA A 231 -22.98 11.92 13.61
CA ALA A 231 -23.03 12.40 14.98
C ALA A 231 -22.49 11.36 15.99
N ASP A 232 -22.75 10.06 15.75
CA ASP A 232 -22.24 8.95 16.58
C ASP A 232 -20.71 8.80 16.50
N LEU A 233 -20.08 9.38 15.46
CA LEU A 233 -18.63 9.38 15.24
C LEU A 233 -17.93 10.61 15.83
N LEU A 234 -18.66 11.49 16.51
CA LEU A 234 -18.11 12.73 17.08
C LEU A 234 -18.10 12.71 18.62
N VAL A 235 -17.05 13.27 19.20
CA VAL A 235 -16.83 13.40 20.66
C VAL A 235 -16.50 14.84 21.05
N PRO A 236 -16.82 15.27 22.28
CA PRO A 236 -16.60 16.66 22.71
C PRO A 236 -15.13 17.02 22.94
N GLU A 237 -14.26 16.04 23.19
CA GLU A 237 -12.85 16.24 23.51
C GLU A 237 -11.94 15.40 22.62
N PRO A 238 -10.76 15.91 22.22
CA PRO A 238 -9.81 15.15 21.43
C PRO A 238 -9.04 14.16 22.32
N ALA A 239 -8.58 13.03 21.76
CA ALA A 239 -7.80 12.02 22.49
C ALA A 239 -6.30 12.07 22.21
N LEU A 240 -5.78 13.25 21.83
CA LEU A 240 -4.39 13.40 21.39
C LEU A 240 -3.40 13.15 22.52
N ALA A 241 -2.35 12.38 22.24
CA ALA A 241 -1.25 12.18 23.16
C ALA A 241 -0.48 13.50 23.40
N THR A 242 0.17 13.60 24.55
CA THR A 242 0.99 14.78 24.90
C THR A 242 2.37 14.76 24.25
N ASP A 243 2.93 13.58 23.99
CA ASP A 243 4.29 13.36 23.48
C ASP A 243 4.35 13.19 21.94
N ARG A 244 3.51 13.91 21.21
CA ARG A 244 3.44 13.83 19.72
C ARG A 244 4.58 14.57 19.03
N HIS A 245 5.17 15.53 19.75
CA HIS A 245 6.21 16.44 19.27
C HIS A 245 7.47 16.30 20.11
N ILE A 246 8.63 16.58 19.52
CA ILE A 246 9.91 16.58 20.23
C ILE A 246 10.45 18.01 20.35
N ALA A 247 10.95 18.38 21.53
CA ALA A 247 11.44 19.73 21.80
C ALA A 247 12.94 19.91 21.50
N ALA A 248 13.73 18.83 21.50
CA ALA A 248 15.17 18.85 21.24
C ALA A 248 15.69 17.46 20.85
N GLY A 249 16.82 17.39 20.14
CA GLY A 249 17.43 16.14 19.71
C GLY A 249 16.68 15.48 18.55
N ALA A 250 16.81 14.15 18.44
CA ALA A 250 16.15 13.37 17.42
C ALA A 250 15.56 12.08 17.99
N ARG A 251 14.47 11.61 17.37
CA ARG A 251 13.73 10.41 17.76
C ARG A 251 13.34 9.56 16.55
N ILE A 252 13.35 8.25 16.73
CA ILE A 252 12.64 7.29 15.86
C ILE A 252 11.62 6.55 16.71
N ARG A 253 10.39 6.41 16.20
CA ARG A 253 9.36 5.52 16.73
C ARG A 253 9.06 4.44 15.71
N TYR A 254 9.02 3.19 16.16
CA TYR A 254 8.48 2.07 15.41
C TYR A 254 6.98 1.94 15.67
N TRP A 255 6.17 2.00 14.60
CA TRP A 255 4.71 2.00 14.64
C TRP A 255 4.07 0.66 14.26
N GLY A 256 4.89 -0.33 13.94
CA GLY A 256 4.47 -1.65 13.43
C GLY A 256 4.81 -1.83 11.95
N HIS A 257 5.04 -3.07 11.55
CA HIS A 257 5.41 -3.49 10.19
C HIS A 257 6.53 -2.63 9.56
N ALA A 258 6.29 -1.86 8.51
CA ALA A 258 7.31 -1.04 7.84
C ALA A 258 7.26 0.44 8.26
N CYS A 259 6.45 0.75 9.28
CA CYS A 259 6.08 2.11 9.63
C CYS A 259 7.00 2.70 10.70
N LEU A 260 7.79 3.71 10.31
CA LEU A 260 8.67 4.46 11.21
C LEU A 260 8.26 5.94 11.21
N LEU A 261 8.33 6.58 12.37
CA LEU A 261 8.23 8.04 12.49
C LEU A 261 9.55 8.58 13.04
N MET A 262 10.20 9.40 12.24
CA MET A 262 11.50 10.02 12.49
C MET A 262 11.31 11.52 12.71
N GLN A 263 11.80 12.06 13.81
CA GLN A 263 11.54 13.45 14.21
C GLN A 263 12.79 14.17 14.73
N THR A 264 12.86 15.46 14.42
CA THR A 264 13.60 16.50 15.14
C THR A 264 12.62 17.64 15.45
N PRO A 265 13.01 18.72 16.16
CA PRO A 265 12.15 19.89 16.29
C PRO A 265 11.75 20.54 14.95
N ASP A 266 12.56 20.33 13.90
CA ASP A 266 12.40 21.01 12.61
C ASP A 266 11.73 20.14 11.53
N VAL A 267 11.65 18.82 11.71
CA VAL A 267 11.10 17.91 10.69
C VAL A 267 10.45 16.65 11.30
N ALA A 268 9.36 16.18 10.70
CA ALA A 268 8.75 14.88 10.93
C ALA A 268 8.63 14.09 9.61
N ILE A 269 9.24 12.91 9.57
CA ILE A 269 9.32 12.02 8.40
C ILE A 269 8.69 10.68 8.77
N MET A 270 7.73 10.19 7.98
CA MET A 270 7.09 8.90 8.19
C MET A 270 7.35 7.95 7.01
N THR A 271 7.60 6.67 7.26
CA THR A 271 7.76 5.64 6.21
C THR A 271 6.54 4.73 6.19
N ASP A 272 6.11 4.28 5.01
CA ASP A 272 5.15 3.19 4.78
C ASP A 272 4.01 3.12 5.82
N PRO A 273 3.17 4.17 5.91
CA PRO A 273 2.24 4.31 7.02
C PRO A 273 1.12 3.26 6.99
N PHE A 274 1.10 2.41 8.02
CA PHE A 274 0.01 1.47 8.32
C PHE A 274 -0.38 1.60 9.81
N ILE A 275 -1.30 2.52 10.09
CA ILE A 275 -1.55 3.01 11.45
C ILE A 275 -2.81 2.40 12.05
N SER A 276 -2.68 1.88 13.28
CA SER A 276 -3.79 1.36 14.07
C SER A 276 -4.76 2.47 14.52
N ALA A 277 -6.06 2.19 14.46
CA ALA A 277 -7.10 2.99 15.11
C ALA A 277 -7.54 2.41 16.47
N ASP A 278 -7.04 1.23 16.84
CA ASP A 278 -7.41 0.57 18.10
C ASP A 278 -6.73 1.25 19.28
N THR A 279 -7.45 2.16 19.93
CA THR A 279 -7.00 2.88 21.13
C THR A 279 -7.15 2.07 22.43
N SER A 280 -7.70 0.86 22.36
CA SER A 280 -7.85 -0.02 23.53
C SER A 280 -6.64 -0.92 23.73
N ALA A 281 -5.87 -1.17 22.67
CA ALA A 281 -4.68 -2.00 22.71
C ALA A 281 -3.49 -1.29 23.39
N THR A 282 -2.71 -2.06 24.15
CA THR A 282 -1.43 -1.60 24.72
C THR A 282 -0.28 -1.87 23.76
N GLY A 283 0.76 -1.03 23.78
CA GLY A 283 1.97 -1.27 22.99
C GLY A 283 1.81 -0.93 21.51
N ARG A 284 0.91 0.00 21.13
CA ARG A 284 0.71 0.42 19.74
C ARG A 284 0.59 1.93 19.66
N TYR A 285 1.24 2.53 18.66
CA TYR A 285 0.96 3.93 18.34
C TYR A 285 -0.28 3.98 17.44
N THR A 286 -1.09 5.00 17.65
CA THR A 286 -2.35 5.22 16.95
C THR A 286 -2.38 6.60 16.31
N TYR A 287 -3.45 6.94 15.60
CA TYR A 287 -3.64 8.30 15.08
C TYR A 287 -3.55 9.40 16.16
N ASN A 288 -3.79 9.07 17.43
CA ASN A 288 -3.65 9.98 18.56
C ASN A 288 -2.19 10.37 18.85
N ASP A 289 -1.23 9.55 18.44
CA ASP A 289 0.20 9.74 18.71
C ASP A 289 0.92 10.50 17.59
N LEU A 290 0.23 10.76 16.47
CA LEU A 290 0.80 11.44 15.32
C LEU A 290 1.03 12.93 15.61
N PRO A 291 2.17 13.51 15.17
CA PRO A 291 2.37 14.95 15.20
C PRO A 291 1.31 15.66 14.35
N ASP A 292 1.04 16.93 14.64
CA ASP A 292 0.04 17.71 13.91
C ASP A 292 0.31 17.77 12.39
N HIS A 293 1.60 17.73 12.01
CA HIS A 293 2.07 17.74 10.64
C HIS A 293 3.18 16.70 10.42
N LEU A 294 3.21 16.12 9.22
CA LEU A 294 4.31 15.31 8.69
C LEU A 294 4.87 16.05 7.48
N ASP A 295 6.12 16.47 7.52
CA ASP A 295 6.74 17.19 6.40
C ASP A 295 6.90 16.27 5.20
N TYR A 296 7.34 15.04 5.47
CA TYR A 296 7.56 14.02 4.44
C TYR A 296 6.94 12.67 4.82
N VAL A 297 6.30 12.03 3.85
CA VAL A 297 5.95 10.61 3.92
C VAL A 297 6.66 9.87 2.81
N LEU A 298 7.45 8.87 3.15
CA LEU A 298 8.22 8.07 2.22
C LEU A 298 7.46 6.76 1.98
N ILE A 299 7.12 6.46 0.73
CA ILE A 299 6.60 5.15 0.36
C ILE A 299 7.72 4.38 -0.33
N THR A 300 8.09 3.21 0.18
CA THR A 300 9.15 2.39 -0.39
C THR A 300 8.72 1.76 -1.69
N HIS A 301 7.53 1.18 -1.76
CA HIS A 301 7.01 0.52 -2.96
C HIS A 301 5.48 0.30 -2.93
N GLY A 302 4.93 -0.21 -4.03
CA GLY A 302 3.49 -0.30 -4.29
C GLY A 302 2.76 -1.54 -3.75
N HIS A 303 3.31 -2.27 -2.78
CA HIS A 303 2.59 -3.39 -2.16
C HIS A 303 1.58 -2.90 -1.13
N SER A 304 0.59 -3.74 -0.84
CA SER A 304 -0.65 -3.29 -0.17
C SER A 304 -0.48 -2.98 1.32
N ASP A 305 0.59 -3.50 1.91
CA ASP A 305 1.03 -3.34 3.29
C ASP A 305 1.97 -2.14 3.50
N HIS A 306 2.53 -1.58 2.41
CA HIS A 306 3.34 -0.35 2.43
C HIS A 306 2.59 0.88 1.90
N LEU A 307 1.61 0.65 1.02
CA LEU A 307 0.78 1.69 0.40
C LEU A 307 -0.70 1.47 0.77
N VAL A 308 -1.04 1.82 2.02
CA VAL A 308 -2.33 1.50 2.65
C VAL A 308 -3.35 2.63 2.47
N PRO A 309 -4.32 2.53 1.55
CA PRO A 309 -5.18 3.66 1.18
C PRO A 309 -6.08 4.12 2.36
N GLU A 310 -6.47 3.19 3.22
CA GLU A 310 -7.20 3.45 4.47
C GLU A 310 -6.43 4.40 5.42
N THR A 311 -5.11 4.23 5.56
CA THR A 311 -4.28 5.14 6.35
C THR A 311 -4.00 6.44 5.59
N LEU A 312 -3.67 6.34 4.31
CA LEU A 312 -3.27 7.50 3.49
C LEU A 312 -4.38 8.55 3.37
N LEU A 313 -5.65 8.15 3.25
CA LEU A 313 -6.77 9.10 3.22
C LEU A 313 -6.93 9.87 4.54
N GLN A 314 -6.60 9.24 5.68
CA GLN A 314 -6.68 9.87 6.99
C GLN A 314 -5.54 10.87 7.24
N LEU A 315 -4.46 10.79 6.47
CA LEU A 315 -3.33 11.73 6.52
C LEU A 315 -3.55 12.98 5.64
N ARG A 316 -4.67 13.06 4.91
CA ARG A 316 -4.98 14.23 4.07
C ARG A 316 -5.01 15.52 4.89
N GLY A 317 -4.40 16.56 4.33
CA GLY A 317 -4.22 17.86 4.98
C GLY A 317 -3.19 17.87 6.13
N ARG A 318 -2.56 16.74 6.46
CA ARG A 318 -1.51 16.64 7.49
C ARG A 318 -0.12 16.41 6.93
N VAL A 319 0.01 16.12 5.63
CA VAL A 319 1.30 15.78 4.99
C VAL A 319 1.74 16.90 4.05
N GLY A 320 3.00 17.30 4.16
CA GLY A 320 3.65 18.25 3.25
C GLY A 320 3.91 17.64 1.88
N THR A 321 4.70 16.57 1.81
CA THR A 321 5.02 15.87 0.55
C THR A 321 5.15 14.36 0.73
N PHE A 322 4.54 13.59 -0.16
CA PHE A 322 4.83 12.18 -0.35
C PHE A 322 6.00 12.02 -1.32
N ILE A 323 7.01 11.25 -0.94
CA ILE A 323 8.13 10.87 -1.79
C ILE A 323 7.95 9.40 -2.14
N VAL A 324 7.93 9.09 -3.43
CA VAL A 324 7.72 7.74 -3.94
C VAL A 324 8.77 7.40 -5.00
N PRO A 325 9.12 6.12 -5.18
CA PRO A 325 10.01 5.69 -6.26
C PRO A 325 9.45 6.06 -7.63
N ARG A 326 10.35 6.43 -8.53
CA ARG A 326 10.06 6.56 -9.96
C ARG A 326 9.78 5.19 -10.58
N THR A 327 8.86 5.15 -11.56
CA THR A 327 8.48 3.91 -12.25
C THR A 327 9.12 3.80 -13.64
N SER A 328 9.11 2.60 -14.24
CA SER A 328 9.59 2.36 -15.61
C SER A 328 8.80 3.12 -16.69
N ARG A 329 7.64 3.68 -16.33
CA ARG A 329 6.62 4.28 -17.21
C ARG A 329 6.15 3.33 -18.32
N GLY A 330 4.88 2.94 -18.22
CA GLY A 330 4.17 2.24 -19.28
C GLY A 330 4.15 0.71 -19.17
N ASN A 331 4.91 0.11 -18.27
CA ASN A 331 4.75 -1.33 -17.99
C ASN A 331 3.40 -1.62 -17.31
N LEU A 332 2.73 -2.70 -17.73
CA LEU A 332 1.44 -3.12 -17.17
C LEU A 332 1.51 -3.45 -15.67
N CYS A 333 2.66 -3.91 -15.18
CA CYS A 333 2.85 -4.29 -13.78
C CYS A 333 3.36 -3.15 -12.88
N ASP A 334 3.66 -1.96 -13.42
CA ASP A 334 4.38 -0.90 -12.71
C ASP A 334 3.65 0.46 -12.80
N PRO A 335 2.44 0.59 -12.19
CA PRO A 335 1.71 1.85 -12.18
C PRO A 335 2.45 2.95 -11.41
N SER A 336 2.29 4.20 -11.82
CA SER A 336 2.88 5.35 -11.11
C SER A 336 2.22 5.57 -9.75
N LEU A 337 3.00 5.34 -8.68
CA LEU A 337 2.59 5.64 -7.31
C LEU A 337 2.25 7.14 -7.15
N ALA A 338 2.99 8.02 -7.81
CA ALA A 338 2.74 9.47 -7.72
C ALA A 338 1.46 9.89 -8.43
N LEU A 339 1.11 9.30 -9.58
CA LEU A 339 -0.19 9.54 -10.21
C LEU A 339 -1.31 9.03 -9.31
N TYR A 340 -1.19 7.81 -8.80
CA TYR A 340 -2.14 7.22 -7.87
C TYR A 340 -2.39 8.11 -6.64
N LEU A 341 -1.35 8.48 -5.90
CA LEU A 341 -1.47 9.33 -4.71
C LEU A 341 -2.11 10.69 -5.02
N ARG A 342 -1.75 11.32 -6.15
CA ARG A 342 -2.36 12.59 -6.58
C ARG A 342 -3.84 12.45 -6.87
N THR A 343 -4.32 11.30 -7.33
CA THR A 343 -5.78 11.07 -7.50
C THR A 343 -6.53 10.97 -6.17
N LEU A 344 -5.83 10.62 -5.09
CA LEU A 344 -6.37 10.68 -3.72
C LEU A 344 -6.34 12.09 -3.12
N GLY A 345 -5.80 13.08 -3.84
CA GLY A 345 -5.59 14.44 -3.34
C GLY A 345 -4.34 14.58 -2.45
N LEU A 346 -3.37 13.67 -2.58
CA LEU A 346 -2.13 13.70 -1.81
C LEU A 346 -0.98 14.32 -2.64
N PRO A 347 -0.16 15.22 -2.05
CA PRO A 347 0.91 15.89 -2.78
C PRO A 347 2.12 14.96 -2.93
N ALA A 348 2.26 14.28 -4.08
CA ALA A 348 3.33 13.31 -4.32
C ALA A 348 4.34 13.75 -5.40
N ILE A 349 5.63 13.47 -5.14
CA ILE A 349 6.74 13.61 -6.07
C ILE A 349 7.42 12.25 -6.30
N GLU A 350 7.92 12.02 -7.52
CA GLU A 350 8.75 10.84 -7.85
C GLU A 350 10.21 11.18 -7.56
N ALA A 351 10.95 10.24 -6.97
CA ALA A 351 12.39 10.30 -6.77
C ALA A 351 13.07 9.10 -7.45
N ASP A 352 14.20 9.36 -8.11
CA ASP A 352 15.06 8.35 -8.73
C ASP A 352 16.19 7.94 -7.77
N ASP A 353 16.97 6.94 -8.16
CA ASP A 353 18.13 6.49 -7.38
C ASP A 353 19.12 7.66 -7.15
N PHE A 354 19.39 7.93 -5.87
CA PHE A 354 20.23 9.02 -5.35
C PHE A 354 19.70 10.44 -5.53
N ASP A 355 18.41 10.62 -5.87
CA ASP A 355 17.78 11.92 -5.71
C ASP A 355 17.72 12.30 -4.22
N GLU A 356 17.95 13.57 -3.92
CA GLU A 356 18.04 14.10 -2.55
C GLU A 356 16.92 15.11 -2.26
N VAL A 357 16.37 15.03 -1.05
CA VAL A 357 15.48 16.05 -0.48
C VAL A 357 16.11 16.56 0.81
N GLU A 358 16.59 17.80 0.77
CA GLU A 358 17.20 18.47 1.92
C GLU A 358 16.15 19.09 2.85
N PHE A 359 16.43 19.07 4.15
CA PHE A 359 15.67 19.76 5.18
C PHE A 359 16.63 20.32 6.25
N PRO A 360 16.18 21.20 7.16
CA PRO A 360 17.06 21.74 8.20
C PRO A 360 17.74 20.63 9.02
N GLY A 361 19.07 20.57 8.96
CA GLY A 361 19.87 19.62 9.73
C GLY A 361 19.92 18.19 9.18
N GLY A 362 19.49 17.93 7.94
CA GLY A 362 19.54 16.59 7.36
C GLY A 362 19.08 16.49 5.91
N LYS A 363 18.92 15.25 5.43
CA LYS A 363 18.39 14.95 4.09
C LYS A 363 17.81 13.55 4.00
N ILE A 364 16.89 13.35 3.06
CA ILE A 364 16.43 12.05 2.56
C ILE A 364 17.10 11.79 1.22
N VAL A 365 17.59 10.58 0.99
CA VAL A 365 18.13 10.13 -0.30
C VAL A 365 17.44 8.83 -0.67
N SER A 366 16.83 8.80 -1.85
CA SER A 366 16.30 7.56 -2.43
C SER A 366 17.46 6.64 -2.83
N THR A 367 17.40 5.37 -2.48
CA THR A 367 18.46 4.39 -2.81
C THR A 367 17.87 3.14 -3.45
N PRO A 368 18.65 2.39 -4.26
CA PRO A 368 18.06 1.29 -5.03
C PRO A 368 17.49 0.17 -4.16
N PHE A 369 16.44 -0.48 -4.66
CA PHE A 369 15.78 -1.65 -4.07
C PHE A 369 15.84 -2.83 -5.05
N PHE A 370 16.41 -3.96 -4.63
CA PHE A 370 16.43 -5.21 -5.40
C PHE A 370 15.49 -6.29 -4.85
N GLY A 371 14.94 -7.10 -5.76
CA GLY A 371 14.18 -8.30 -5.41
C GLY A 371 12.70 -8.07 -5.08
N GLU A 372 12.11 -9.08 -4.43
CA GLU A 372 10.76 -9.10 -3.85
C GLU A 372 9.57 -8.89 -4.84
N HIS A 373 9.80 -8.54 -6.09
CA HIS A 373 8.71 -8.26 -7.05
C HIS A 373 8.47 -9.39 -8.05
N ALA A 374 8.70 -10.64 -7.61
CA ALA A 374 8.49 -11.85 -8.39
C ALA A 374 9.06 -11.79 -9.82
N ASP A 375 10.23 -11.17 -10.00
CA ASP A 375 10.92 -10.96 -11.29
C ASP A 375 10.09 -10.20 -12.36
N LEU A 376 9.09 -9.42 -11.95
CA LEU A 376 8.41 -8.47 -12.83
C LEU A 376 9.25 -7.20 -13.01
N ASP A 377 9.15 -6.56 -14.16
CA ASP A 377 9.83 -5.29 -14.43
C ASP A 377 9.09 -4.12 -13.77
N ILE A 378 9.18 -4.08 -12.44
CA ILE A 378 8.63 -3.06 -11.57
C ILE A 378 9.79 -2.20 -11.08
N ARG A 379 9.79 -0.90 -11.36
CA ARG A 379 10.80 0.05 -10.84
C ARG A 379 10.28 0.93 -9.73
N ALA A 380 8.96 0.96 -9.49
CA ALA A 380 8.32 1.64 -8.37
C ALA A 380 8.68 1.03 -6.99
N LYS A 381 9.98 0.91 -6.68
CA LYS A 381 10.52 0.43 -5.42
C LYS A 381 11.85 1.11 -5.11
N SER A 382 11.98 1.63 -3.89
CA SER A 382 13.16 2.33 -3.39
C SER A 382 13.36 1.97 -1.92
N THR A 383 14.62 1.92 -1.51
CA THR A 383 15.02 2.05 -0.11
C THR A 383 15.33 3.52 0.17
N TYR A 384 15.51 3.91 1.43
CA TYR A 384 15.84 5.31 1.77
C TYR A 384 17.02 5.38 2.72
N TRP A 385 17.96 6.28 2.43
CA TRP A 385 19.01 6.67 3.35
C TRP A 385 18.70 8.08 3.88
N ILE A 386 18.66 8.23 5.20
CA ILE A 386 18.20 9.46 5.85
C ILE A 386 19.28 9.92 6.83
N ASN A 387 19.76 11.15 6.66
CA ASN A 387 20.57 11.82 7.67
C ASN A 387 19.64 12.63 8.58
N LEU A 388 19.59 12.29 9.85
CA LEU A 388 18.71 12.94 10.84
C LEU A 388 19.45 13.07 12.17
N GLY A 389 19.52 14.29 12.71
CA GLY A 389 20.16 14.54 14.01
C GLY A 389 21.58 13.99 14.10
N GLY A 390 22.36 14.07 13.02
CA GLY A 390 23.73 13.55 12.94
C GLY A 390 23.87 12.03 12.77
N LYS A 391 22.77 11.25 12.76
CA LYS A 391 22.80 9.81 12.46
C LYS A 391 22.38 9.55 11.02
N SER A 392 22.96 8.49 10.45
CA SER A 392 22.54 7.91 9.18
C SER A 392 21.66 6.69 9.41
N ILE A 393 20.46 6.72 8.82
CA ILE A 393 19.43 5.70 8.98
C ILE A 393 19.14 5.13 7.59
N TRP A 394 19.12 3.81 7.45
CA TRP A 394 18.72 3.15 6.21
C TRP A 394 17.41 2.40 6.42
N VAL A 395 16.43 2.69 5.58
CA VAL A 395 15.09 2.10 5.56
C VAL A 395 15.02 1.19 4.35
N GLY A 396 15.09 -0.13 4.59
CA GLY A 396 15.24 -1.13 3.57
C GLY A 396 13.95 -1.75 3.04
N ALA A 397 12.85 -1.66 3.79
CA ALA A 397 11.63 -2.45 3.59
C ALA A 397 11.99 -3.88 3.23
N ASP A 398 11.40 -4.42 2.17
CA ASP A 398 11.58 -5.82 1.77
C ASP A 398 12.70 -6.00 0.75
N SER A 399 13.63 -5.06 0.68
CA SER A 399 14.77 -5.18 -0.23
C SER A 399 15.53 -6.47 0.05
N SER A 400 15.63 -7.28 -0.99
CA SER A 400 16.32 -8.56 -0.97
C SER A 400 17.82 -8.36 -1.23
N GLY A 401 18.68 -8.98 -0.43
CA GLY A 401 20.13 -8.97 -0.60
C GLY A 401 20.64 -9.84 -1.75
N LEU A 402 19.98 -9.80 -2.92
CA LEU A 402 20.30 -10.64 -4.09
C LEU A 402 21.73 -10.43 -4.62
N ASP A 403 22.18 -9.17 -4.66
CA ASP A 403 23.55 -8.79 -5.00
C ASP A 403 24.08 -7.79 -3.96
N PRO A 404 24.90 -8.25 -3.00
CA PRO A 404 25.46 -7.40 -1.95
C PRO A 404 26.31 -6.22 -2.48
N GLY A 405 26.79 -6.29 -3.73
CA GLY A 405 27.53 -5.22 -4.37
C GLY A 405 26.76 -3.91 -4.42
N LEU A 406 25.42 -3.97 -4.51
CA LEU A 406 24.54 -2.80 -4.47
C LEU A 406 24.77 -1.95 -3.22
N TYR A 407 24.70 -2.56 -2.05
CA TYR A 407 24.80 -1.87 -0.75
C TYR A 407 26.19 -1.27 -0.52
N ARG A 408 27.22 -1.88 -1.12
CA ARG A 408 28.57 -1.32 -1.14
C ARG A 408 28.61 0.01 -1.92
N TYR A 409 27.88 0.13 -3.02
CA TYR A 409 27.77 1.39 -3.76
C TYR A 409 27.02 2.45 -2.96
N ILE A 410 25.93 2.07 -2.29
CA ILE A 410 25.20 2.96 -1.37
C ILE A 410 26.15 3.51 -0.31
N ARG A 411 26.87 2.63 0.40
CA ARG A 411 27.84 3.05 1.42
C ARG A 411 28.97 3.92 0.88
N ARG A 412 29.51 3.60 -0.30
CA ARG A 412 30.58 4.40 -0.93
C ARG A 412 30.12 5.81 -1.26
N HIS A 413 28.84 5.97 -1.62
CA HIS A 413 28.27 7.26 -1.98
C HIS A 413 27.83 8.08 -0.76
N LEU A 414 27.16 7.44 0.20
CA LEU A 414 26.46 8.13 1.31
C LEU A 414 27.14 7.97 2.68
N GLY A 415 28.11 7.06 2.80
CA GLY A 415 28.80 6.75 4.05
C GLY A 415 28.26 5.49 4.73
N ALA A 416 28.89 5.14 5.87
CA ALA A 416 28.43 4.04 6.71
C ALA A 416 27.08 4.37 7.34
N VAL A 417 26.29 3.33 7.64
CA VAL A 417 24.97 3.44 8.26
C VAL A 417 25.07 3.29 9.77
N ASN A 418 24.41 4.13 10.55
CA ASN A 418 24.32 3.92 12.00
C ASN A 418 23.19 2.93 12.33
N ILE A 419 22.01 3.08 11.73
CA ILE A 419 20.83 2.26 12.03
C ILE A 419 20.22 1.76 10.72
N ALA A 420 20.14 0.45 10.53
CA ALA A 420 19.46 -0.17 9.40
C ALA A 420 18.14 -0.83 9.84
N PHE A 421 17.06 -0.61 9.09
CA PHE A 421 15.79 -1.34 9.20
C PHE A 421 15.60 -2.19 7.95
N LEU A 422 15.32 -3.48 8.09
CA LEU A 422 15.15 -4.39 6.96
C LEU A 422 14.13 -5.49 7.24
N GLY A 423 13.33 -5.82 6.23
CA GLY A 423 12.36 -6.90 6.25
C GLY A 423 13.01 -8.26 5.99
N MET A 424 12.50 -9.29 6.68
CA MET A 424 12.96 -10.67 6.54
C MET A 424 11.81 -11.65 6.21
N GLU A 425 10.77 -11.18 5.52
CA GLU A 425 9.72 -12.04 4.96
C GLU A 425 10.24 -12.85 3.77
N CYS A 426 11.15 -13.79 4.06
CA CYS A 426 11.99 -14.46 3.06
C CYS A 426 11.25 -15.56 2.27
N ASP A 427 10.03 -15.92 2.65
CA ASP A 427 9.19 -16.89 1.95
C ASP A 427 7.79 -16.35 1.66
N GLY A 428 7.74 -15.25 0.90
CA GLY A 428 6.49 -14.59 0.60
C GLY A 428 5.65 -15.27 -0.51
N ALA A 429 4.56 -14.59 -0.86
CA ALA A 429 3.54 -15.14 -1.74
C ALA A 429 4.05 -15.33 -3.20
N PRO A 430 3.49 -16.30 -3.95
CA PRO A 430 3.88 -16.54 -5.33
C PRO A 430 3.32 -15.46 -6.29
N LEU A 431 3.94 -15.30 -7.46
CA LEU A 431 3.59 -14.32 -8.51
C LEU A 431 2.07 -14.17 -8.72
N ASN A 432 1.35 -15.28 -8.89
CA ASN A 432 -0.08 -15.25 -9.19
C ASN A 432 -0.95 -14.74 -8.03
N TRP A 433 -0.47 -14.74 -6.79
CA TRP A 433 -1.28 -14.27 -5.66
C TRP A 433 -1.64 -12.79 -5.85
N GLN A 434 -0.68 -11.94 -6.18
CA GLN A 434 -0.94 -10.51 -6.44
C GLN A 434 -1.15 -10.21 -7.92
N TYR A 435 -0.27 -10.72 -8.79
CA TYR A 435 -0.13 -10.22 -10.16
C TYR A 435 -0.90 -11.00 -11.22
N GLN A 436 -1.60 -12.09 -10.86
CA GLN A 436 -2.36 -12.90 -11.82
C GLN A 436 -3.22 -12.09 -12.82
N PRO A 437 -3.96 -11.03 -12.41
CA PRO A 437 -4.82 -10.29 -13.35
C PRO A 437 -4.05 -9.63 -14.49
N PHE A 438 -2.73 -9.43 -14.33
CA PHE A 438 -1.86 -8.78 -15.31
C PHE A 438 -1.09 -9.78 -16.18
N ILE A 439 -1.21 -11.09 -15.89
CA ILE A 439 -0.54 -12.15 -16.65
C ILE A 439 -1.38 -12.51 -17.88
N THR A 440 -1.11 -11.86 -19.01
CA THR A 440 -1.85 -12.04 -20.27
C THR A 440 -1.45 -13.29 -21.07
N LYS A 441 -0.43 -14.01 -20.61
CA LYS A 441 -0.01 -15.31 -21.14
C LYS A 441 -0.01 -16.34 -20.01
N PRO A 442 -0.79 -17.42 -20.10
CA PRO A 442 -0.83 -18.45 -19.06
C PRO A 442 0.57 -18.97 -18.71
N LEU A 443 0.85 -19.02 -17.40
CA LEU A 443 2.10 -19.54 -16.84
C LEU A 443 1.85 -20.88 -16.15
N PRO A 444 2.71 -21.90 -16.36
CA PRO A 444 2.66 -23.12 -15.57
C PRO A 444 2.77 -22.84 -14.07
N LYS A 445 1.98 -23.54 -13.24
CA LYS A 445 1.97 -23.33 -11.78
C LYS A 445 3.37 -23.36 -11.17
N LYS A 446 4.21 -24.33 -11.56
CA LYS A 446 5.59 -24.44 -11.05
C LYS A 446 6.45 -23.20 -11.32
N MET A 447 6.24 -22.51 -12.45
CA MET A 447 6.95 -21.25 -12.76
C MET A 447 6.41 -20.09 -11.92
N SER A 448 5.10 -20.05 -11.67
CA SER A 448 4.53 -19.06 -10.76
C SER A 448 4.98 -19.28 -9.32
N ASP A 449 5.08 -20.54 -8.86
CA ASP A 449 5.45 -20.87 -7.49
C ASP A 449 6.94 -20.57 -7.20
N SER A 450 7.79 -20.60 -8.24
CA SER A 450 9.22 -20.27 -8.12
C SER A 450 9.51 -18.78 -8.11
N ARG A 451 8.56 -17.94 -8.55
CA ARG A 451 8.69 -16.48 -8.60
C ARG A 451 7.90 -15.91 -7.43
N LYS A 452 8.59 -15.48 -6.38
CA LYS A 452 7.98 -15.09 -5.11
C LYS A 452 8.23 -13.63 -4.77
N MET A 453 7.37 -13.10 -3.92
CA MET A 453 7.53 -11.82 -3.25
C MET A 453 8.29 -12.00 -1.94
N SER A 454 9.55 -12.42 -2.06
CA SER A 454 10.40 -12.74 -0.90
C SER A 454 11.35 -11.59 -0.60
N GLY A 455 11.36 -11.15 0.65
CA GLY A 455 12.40 -10.30 1.24
C GLY A 455 13.71 -11.06 1.49
N SER A 456 14.56 -10.53 2.37
CA SER A 456 15.87 -11.11 2.66
C SER A 456 15.81 -12.29 3.62
N ASN A 457 16.53 -13.39 3.32
CA ASN A 457 16.84 -14.43 4.31
C ASN A 457 18.04 -14.02 5.20
N ALA A 458 18.47 -14.89 6.12
CA ALA A 458 19.53 -14.57 7.08
C ALA A 458 20.88 -14.22 6.42
N GLU A 459 21.28 -14.97 5.40
CA GLU A 459 22.52 -14.76 4.65
C GLU A 459 22.49 -13.41 3.93
N GLN A 460 21.39 -13.12 3.24
CA GLN A 460 21.18 -11.87 2.51
C GLN A 460 21.15 -10.67 3.45
N ALA A 461 20.39 -10.73 4.54
CA ALA A 461 20.33 -9.69 5.56
C ALA A 461 21.72 -9.42 6.17
N SER A 462 22.48 -10.47 6.49
CA SER A 462 23.85 -10.36 6.99
C SER A 462 24.79 -9.65 6.01
N ALA A 463 24.66 -9.96 4.71
CA ALA A 463 25.44 -9.33 3.66
C ALA A 463 25.09 -7.84 3.48
N ILE A 464 23.80 -7.49 3.53
CA ILE A 464 23.32 -6.10 3.51
C ILE A 464 23.99 -5.29 4.64
N VAL A 465 23.84 -5.76 5.88
CA VAL A 465 24.38 -5.10 7.08
C VAL A 465 25.89 -4.92 6.98
N THR A 466 26.61 -5.94 6.48
CA THR A 466 28.06 -5.89 6.29
C THR A 466 28.46 -4.83 5.26
N GLU A 467 27.81 -4.80 4.10
CA GLU A 467 28.20 -3.92 2.99
C GLU A 467 27.78 -2.47 3.22
N LEU A 468 26.66 -2.24 3.91
CA LEU A 468 26.30 -0.92 4.44
C LEU A 468 27.26 -0.45 5.54
N GLY A 469 27.95 -1.37 6.21
CA GLY A 469 28.74 -1.09 7.39
C GLY A 469 27.86 -0.58 8.53
N ALA A 470 26.69 -1.22 8.72
CA ALA A 470 25.70 -0.80 9.71
C ALA A 470 26.16 -1.13 11.14
N GLU A 471 26.00 -0.18 12.06
CA GLU A 471 26.31 -0.36 13.49
C GLU A 471 25.17 -1.07 14.24
N GLU A 472 23.93 -0.76 13.87
CA GLU A 472 22.71 -1.36 14.38
C GLU A 472 21.82 -1.87 13.23
N ALA A 473 21.14 -2.99 13.42
CA ALA A 473 20.23 -3.58 12.44
C ALA A 473 18.95 -4.12 13.09
N TYR A 474 17.79 -3.67 12.62
CA TYR A 474 16.49 -3.99 13.20
C TYR A 474 15.60 -4.67 12.16
N ILE A 475 15.10 -5.85 12.51
CA ILE A 475 14.15 -6.56 11.65
C ILE A 475 12.76 -5.99 11.89
N TYR A 476 12.12 -5.57 10.81
CA TYR A 476 10.76 -5.03 10.78
C TYR A 476 10.01 -5.62 9.58
N ALA A 477 8.85 -5.07 9.20
CA ALA A 477 8.09 -5.47 8.02
C ALA A 477 7.67 -6.95 7.99
N MET A 478 7.56 -7.60 9.16
CA MET A 478 7.17 -9.00 9.24
C MET A 478 5.66 -9.22 9.20
N GLY A 479 4.84 -8.19 9.47
CA GLY A 479 3.39 -8.37 9.46
C GLY A 479 2.87 -9.25 10.60
N GLU A 480 3.56 -9.24 11.73
CA GLU A 480 3.19 -9.97 12.94
C GLU A 480 2.14 -9.21 13.78
N GLU A 481 2.02 -7.91 13.55
CA GLU A 481 1.08 -7.05 14.26
C GLU A 481 -0.37 -7.44 13.96
N SER A 482 -1.14 -7.72 15.03
CA SER A 482 -2.48 -8.29 14.90
C SER A 482 -3.50 -7.40 14.18
N TRP A 483 -3.23 -6.10 14.01
CA TRP A 483 -4.13 -5.17 13.33
C TRP A 483 -3.93 -5.16 11.81
N LEU A 484 -2.86 -5.76 11.30
CA LEU A 484 -2.52 -5.79 9.88
C LEU A 484 -3.13 -6.98 9.15
N GLY A 485 -3.63 -7.98 9.90
CA GLY A 485 -4.06 -9.26 9.37
C GLY A 485 -5.18 -9.21 8.34
N HIS A 486 -5.90 -8.10 8.25
CA HIS A 486 -6.94 -7.83 7.26
C HIS A 486 -6.37 -7.51 5.86
N VAL A 487 -5.13 -7.03 5.78
CA VAL A 487 -4.40 -6.79 4.51
C VAL A 487 -3.37 -7.90 4.26
N MET A 488 -2.57 -8.25 5.27
CA MET A 488 -1.41 -9.14 5.07
C MET A 488 -1.75 -10.63 5.12
N ALA A 489 -2.78 -11.02 5.87
CA ALA A 489 -3.19 -12.41 6.04
C ALA A 489 -2.07 -13.37 6.52
N THR A 490 -0.99 -12.84 7.09
CA THR A 490 0.15 -13.56 7.67
C THR A 490 -0.22 -14.25 8.98
N SER A 491 0.43 -15.38 9.27
CA SER A 491 0.29 -16.10 10.53
C SER A 491 1.56 -16.92 10.77
N TYR A 492 2.36 -16.53 11.76
CA TYR A 492 3.58 -17.23 12.12
C TYR A 492 3.37 -18.19 13.29
N ASN A 493 4.21 -19.20 13.36
CA ASN A 493 4.41 -20.05 14.52
C ASN A 493 5.91 -20.31 14.70
N GLU A 494 6.30 -20.98 15.78
CA GLU A 494 7.72 -21.24 16.10
C GLU A 494 8.47 -22.02 14.99
N ASP A 495 7.75 -22.78 14.15
CA ASP A 495 8.32 -23.54 13.04
C ASP A 495 8.34 -22.74 11.71
N SER A 496 7.84 -21.50 11.69
CA SER A 496 7.88 -20.64 10.51
C SER A 496 9.31 -20.38 10.06
N TYR A 497 9.58 -20.66 8.77
CA TYR A 497 10.92 -20.54 8.19
C TYR A 497 11.49 -19.12 8.33
N GLN A 498 10.63 -18.10 8.21
CA GLN A 498 10.99 -16.70 8.38
C GLN A 498 11.54 -16.42 9.78
N LEU A 499 10.86 -16.88 10.84
CA LEU A 499 11.32 -16.71 12.23
C LEU A 499 12.64 -17.45 12.49
N GLN A 500 12.85 -18.62 11.88
CA GLN A 500 14.12 -19.34 11.96
C GLN A 500 15.26 -18.55 11.30
N GLN A 501 15.00 -17.89 10.16
CA GLN A 501 15.99 -17.04 9.49
C GLN A 501 16.31 -15.77 10.29
N ILE A 502 15.32 -15.18 10.97
CA ILE A 502 15.55 -14.06 11.89
C ILE A 502 16.47 -14.49 13.04
N ALA A 503 16.20 -15.64 13.66
CA ALA A 503 17.04 -16.16 14.74
C ALA A 503 18.49 -16.42 14.28
N GLU A 504 18.68 -16.93 13.06
CA GLU A 504 20.01 -17.11 12.46
C GLU A 504 20.72 -15.77 12.23
N PHE A 505 20.01 -14.76 11.75
CA PHE A 505 20.55 -13.40 11.56
C PHE A 505 20.91 -12.71 12.89
N GLU A 506 20.07 -12.82 13.92
CA GLU A 506 20.37 -12.25 15.25
C GLU A 506 21.60 -12.91 15.88
N ALA A 507 21.74 -14.24 15.72
CA ALA A 507 22.94 -14.95 16.14
C ALA A 507 24.19 -14.47 15.39
N TRP A 508 24.08 -14.23 14.08
CA TRP A 508 25.16 -13.63 13.29
C TRP A 508 25.53 -12.22 13.79
N CYS A 509 24.54 -11.35 14.05
CA CYS A 509 24.76 -10.00 14.56
C CYS A 509 25.51 -10.02 15.90
N SER A 510 25.07 -10.86 16.84
CA SER A 510 25.70 -11.06 18.15
C SER A 510 27.18 -11.47 18.00
N ASN A 511 27.47 -12.42 17.10
CA ASN A 511 28.84 -12.87 16.84
C ASN A 511 29.74 -11.80 16.19
N LYS A 512 29.15 -10.82 15.50
CA LYS A 512 29.87 -9.71 14.84
C LYS A 512 29.90 -8.41 15.66
N GLY A 513 29.22 -8.38 16.80
CA GLY A 513 29.09 -7.17 17.62
C GLY A 513 28.20 -6.10 16.99
N VAL A 514 27.28 -6.49 16.09
CA VAL A 514 26.24 -5.61 15.55
C VAL A 514 25.06 -5.65 16.52
N LYS A 515 24.58 -4.48 16.95
CA LYS A 515 23.39 -4.41 17.80
C LYS A 515 22.16 -4.71 16.94
N ALA A 516 21.36 -5.70 17.34
CA ALA A 516 20.18 -6.08 16.58
C ALA A 516 18.99 -6.44 17.46
N ALA A 517 17.80 -6.32 16.89
CA ALA A 517 16.57 -6.86 17.47
C ALA A 517 15.52 -7.11 16.39
N HIS A 518 14.72 -8.14 16.59
CA HIS A 518 13.43 -8.32 15.94
C HIS A 518 12.36 -7.42 16.57
N LEU A 519 11.80 -6.49 15.79
CA LEU A 519 10.82 -5.53 16.27
C LEU A 519 9.40 -6.10 16.21
N LEU A 520 8.66 -5.89 17.29
CA LEU A 520 7.23 -6.13 17.39
C LEU A 520 6.65 -5.03 18.28
N ASP A 521 5.42 -4.60 18.00
CA ASP A 521 4.72 -3.56 18.75
C ASP A 521 5.44 -2.19 18.71
N GLN A 522 5.75 -1.57 19.85
CA GLN A 522 6.37 -0.24 19.93
C GLN A 522 7.86 -0.33 20.30
N HIS A 523 8.67 0.47 19.62
CA HIS A 523 10.06 0.71 20.00
C HIS A 523 10.45 2.17 19.76
N GLU A 524 11.33 2.72 20.60
CA GLU A 524 11.82 4.10 20.45
C GLU A 524 13.33 4.20 20.55
N TRP A 525 13.89 5.10 19.75
CA TRP A 525 15.28 5.54 19.82
C TRP A 525 15.30 7.04 20.05
N HIS A 526 16.16 7.50 20.94
CA HIS A 526 16.38 8.92 21.22
C HIS A 526 17.87 9.21 21.29
N TRP A 527 18.28 10.35 20.75
CA TRP A 527 19.64 10.86 20.94
C TRP A 527 19.66 12.38 20.89
N SER A 528 20.67 12.96 21.54
CA SER A 528 20.97 14.39 21.44
C SER A 528 21.78 14.65 20.17
N SER A 529 21.43 15.72 19.47
CA SER A 529 22.16 16.25 18.31
C SER A 529 23.47 16.90 18.71
#